data_AF-A0A2M7R2B8-F1
#
_entry.id   AF-A0A2M7R2B8-F1
#
_cell.length_a   1.000
_cell.length_b   1.000
_cell.length_c   1.000
_cell.angle_alpha   90.00
_cell.angle_beta   90.00
_cell.angle_gamma   90.00
#
_symmetry.space_group_name_H-M   'P 1'
#
loop_
_entity.id
_entity.type
_entity.pdbx_description
1 polymer ?
#
loop_
_entity_poly.entity_id
_entity_poly.type
_entity_poly.pdbx_seq_one_letter_code
_entity_poly.pdbx_strand_id
1 'polypeptide(L)'
;MITHEEIKKEVHIWAEKIKVKPMQVHIRQMKNKWASCSSRGRVTLNKDIMKEPKKFLKQVIVHELLHLKYPNHGKMFKALIKAYLK
;
A
#
# COMPACT_ATOMS: atom_id res chain seq x y z
N MET A 1 -19.20 -2.37 2.61
CA MET A 1 -18.03 -2.10 1.72
C MET A 1 -17.16 -1.06 2.39
N ILE A 2 -15.83 -1.18 2.30
CA ILE A 2 -14.91 -0.19 2.88
C ILE A 2 -14.94 1.10 2.05
N THR A 3 -14.92 2.25 2.71
CA THR A 3 -14.94 3.58 2.08
C THR A 3 -13.54 4.03 1.64
N HIS A 4 -13.50 5.07 0.79
CA HIS A 4 -12.25 5.72 0.41
C HIS A 4 -11.49 6.28 1.62
N GLU A 5 -12.20 6.83 2.60
CA GLU A 5 -11.62 7.41 3.80
C GLU A 5 -11.03 6.34 4.71
N GLU A 6 -11.73 5.22 4.89
CA GLU A 6 -11.20 4.08 5.64
C GLU A 6 -9.94 3.49 5.00
N ILE A 7 -9.89 3.39 3.66
CA ILE A 7 -8.67 2.95 2.96
C ILE A 7 -7.52 3.92 3.20
N LYS A 8 -7.76 5.24 3.07
CA LYS A 8 -6.71 6.25 3.34
C LYS A 8 -6.24 6.15 4.79
N LYS A 9 -7.14 5.97 5.74
CA LYS A 9 -6.81 5.76 7.16
C LYS A 9 -5.92 4.53 7.35
N GLU A 10 -6.25 3.40 6.72
CA GLU A 10 -5.44 2.18 6.78
C GLU A 10 -4.04 2.41 6.20
N VAL A 11 -3.92 3.15 5.08
CA VAL A 11 -2.62 3.54 4.50
C VAL A 11 -1.80 4.34 5.52
N HIS A 12 -2.40 5.31 6.21
CA HIS A 12 -1.68 6.12 7.20
C HIS A 12 -1.26 5.29 8.42
N ILE A 13 -2.12 4.42 8.94
CA ILE A 13 -1.79 3.51 10.05
C ILE A 13 -0.57 2.64 9.69
N TRP A 14 -0.54 2.07 8.48
CA TRP A 14 0.60 1.27 8.03
C TRP A 14 1.84 2.12 7.75
N ALA A 15 1.67 3.33 7.24
CA ALA A 15 2.79 4.24 7.00
C ALA A 15 3.50 4.59 8.32
N GLU A 16 2.75 4.83 9.40
CA GLU A 16 3.30 5.03 10.74
C GLU A 16 4.03 3.78 11.26
N LYS A 17 3.42 2.60 11.14
CA LYS A 17 4.03 1.32 11.56
C LYS A 17 5.35 1.03 10.82
N ILE A 18 5.38 1.31 9.52
CA ILE A 18 6.54 1.07 8.65
C ILE A 18 7.57 2.22 8.76
N LYS A 19 7.19 3.33 9.41
CA LYS A 19 7.98 4.56 9.54
C LYS A 19 8.34 5.19 8.19
N VAL A 20 7.33 5.36 7.34
CA VAL A 20 7.42 6.03 6.03
C VAL A 20 6.33 7.10 5.92
N LYS A 21 6.52 8.08 5.03
CA LYS A 21 5.55 9.16 4.81
C LYS A 21 5.22 9.25 3.31
N PRO A 22 4.10 8.66 2.83
CA PRO A 22 3.67 8.88 1.46
C PRO A 22 3.34 10.36 1.26
N MET A 23 3.73 10.93 0.11
CA MET A 23 3.42 12.33 -0.20
C MET A 23 1.93 12.50 -0.54
N GLN A 24 1.35 11.51 -1.22
CA GLN A 24 -0.03 11.53 -1.68
C GLN A 24 -0.59 10.10 -1.66
N VAL A 25 -1.87 9.97 -1.29
CA VAL A 25 -2.61 8.70 -1.35
C VAL A 25 -3.83 8.89 -2.25
N HIS A 26 -3.80 8.24 -3.41
CA HIS A 26 -4.85 8.30 -4.41
C HIS A 26 -5.61 6.99 -4.47
N ILE A 27 -6.92 7.08 -4.72
CA ILE A 27 -7.78 5.93 -4.97
C ILE A 27 -8.51 6.20 -6.28
N ARG A 28 -8.23 5.42 -7.32
CA ARG A 28 -8.78 5.63 -8.66
C ARG A 28 -8.97 4.31 -9.40
N GLN A 29 -9.75 4.31 -10.47
CA GLN A 29 -9.84 3.13 -11.32
C GLN A 29 -8.48 2.90 -12.01
N MET A 30 -7.99 1.66 -11.97
CA MET A 30 -6.77 1.25 -12.66
C MET A 30 -7.07 0.05 -13.57
N LYS A 31 -6.42 -0.02 -14.73
CA LYS A 31 -6.68 -1.09 -15.71
C LYS A 31 -5.93 -2.39 -15.39
N ASN A 32 -4.64 -2.29 -15.07
CA ASN A 32 -3.74 -3.45 -15.07
C ASN A 32 -3.07 -3.73 -13.72
N LYS A 33 -3.37 -2.94 -12.68
CA LYS A 33 -2.69 -3.03 -11.38
C LYS A 33 -3.65 -2.76 -10.23
N TRP A 34 -3.40 -3.41 -9.10
CA TRP A 34 -4.09 -3.16 -7.85
C TRP A 34 -3.58 -1.92 -7.12
N ALA A 35 -2.31 -1.60 -7.30
CA ALA A 35 -1.70 -0.39 -6.77
C ALA A 35 -0.39 -0.03 -7.48
N SER A 36 0.17 1.12 -7.12
CA SER A 36 1.49 1.56 -7.52
C SER A 36 2.03 2.65 -6.61
N CYS A 37 3.34 2.64 -6.37
CA CYS A 37 4.09 3.73 -5.76
C CYS A 37 4.97 4.42 -6.81
N SER A 38 4.90 5.76 -6.86
CA SER A 38 5.81 6.54 -7.71
C SER A 38 7.13 6.84 -7.00
N SER A 39 8.17 7.16 -7.75
CA SER A 39 9.44 7.66 -7.21
C SER A 39 9.31 8.98 -6.43
N ARG A 40 8.23 9.73 -6.68
CA ARG A 40 7.86 10.95 -5.91
C ARG A 40 6.99 10.63 -4.69
N GLY A 41 6.94 9.38 -4.24
CA GLY A 41 6.22 8.98 -3.03
C GLY A 41 4.70 9.06 -3.11
N ARG A 42 4.10 9.06 -4.31
CA ARG A 42 2.65 8.93 -4.48
C ARG A 42 2.27 7.46 -4.45
N VAL A 43 1.44 7.07 -3.49
CA VAL A 43 0.79 5.77 -3.44
C VAL A 43 -0.57 5.87 -4.10
N THR A 44 -0.85 5.00 -5.05
CA THR A 44 -2.14 4.92 -5.75
C THR A 44 -2.70 3.52 -5.59
N LEU A 45 -3.94 3.41 -5.10
CA LEU A 45 -4.69 2.16 -4.98
C LEU A 45 -5.82 2.12 -6.01
N ASN A 46 -6.10 0.93 -6.54
CA ASN A 46 -7.24 0.73 -7.43
C ASN A 46 -8.56 0.76 -6.62
N LYS A 47 -9.59 1.42 -7.15
CA LYS A 47 -10.94 1.47 -6.54
C LYS A 47 -11.53 0.07 -6.34
N ASP A 48 -11.24 -0.87 -7.23
CA ASP A 48 -11.75 -2.24 -7.12
C ASP A 48 -11.26 -2.99 -5.88
N ILE A 49 -10.19 -2.50 -5.22
CA ILE A 49 -9.68 -3.12 -3.99
C ILE A 49 -10.72 -3.10 -2.85
N MET A 50 -11.75 -2.24 -2.95
CA MET A 50 -12.86 -2.17 -2.00
C MET A 50 -13.76 -3.42 -2.02
N LYS A 51 -13.69 -4.20 -3.10
CA LYS A 51 -14.43 -5.46 -3.29
C LYS A 51 -13.66 -6.66 -2.74
N GLU A 52 -12.36 -6.49 -2.51
CA GLU A 52 -11.47 -7.56 -2.08
C GLU A 52 -11.47 -7.73 -0.55
N PRO A 53 -11.04 -8.90 -0.05
CA PRO A 53 -10.90 -9.13 1.38
C PRO A 53 -9.95 -8.11 2.04
N LYS A 54 -10.23 -7.72 3.30
CA LYS A 54 -9.38 -6.78 4.06
C LYS A 54 -7.90 -7.25 4.14
N LYS A 55 -7.65 -8.55 4.13
CA LYS A 55 -6.28 -9.11 4.12
C LYS A 55 -5.54 -8.73 2.83
N PHE A 56 -6.21 -8.77 1.68
CA PHE A 56 -5.64 -8.38 0.40
C PHE A 56 -5.31 -6.88 0.37
N LEU A 57 -6.22 -6.03 0.86
CA LEU A 57 -5.97 -4.60 1.01
C LEU A 57 -4.69 -4.33 1.83
N LYS A 58 -4.54 -4.98 2.99
CA LYS A 58 -3.34 -4.84 3.83
C LYS A 58 -2.07 -5.26 3.09
N GLN A 59 -2.09 -6.38 2.38
CA GLN A 59 -0.94 -6.85 1.62
C GLN A 59 -0.50 -5.83 0.57
N VAL A 60 -1.45 -5.27 -0.19
CA VAL A 60 -1.18 -4.26 -1.21
C VAL A 60 -0.65 -2.96 -0.59
N ILE A 61 -1.26 -2.48 0.50
CA ILE A 61 -0.81 -1.26 1.19
C ILE A 61 0.63 -1.42 1.69
N VAL A 62 0.93 -2.51 2.39
CA VAL A 62 2.28 -2.75 2.93
C VAL A 62 3.31 -2.84 1.80
N HIS A 63 2.96 -3.50 0.69
CA HIS A 63 3.83 -3.61 -0.48
C HIS A 63 4.21 -2.23 -1.04
N GLU A 64 3.24 -1.37 -1.32
CA GLU A 64 3.50 -0.06 -1.89
C GLU A 64 4.20 0.89 -0.92
N LEU A 65 3.90 0.81 0.38
CA LEU A 65 4.58 1.62 1.39
C LEU A 65 6.04 1.21 1.57
N LEU A 66 6.37 -0.08 1.45
CA LEU A 66 7.76 -0.51 1.47
C LEU A 66 8.56 0.02 0.28
N HIS A 67 7.93 0.22 -0.87
CA HIS A 67 8.58 0.84 -2.03
C HIS A 67 9.09 2.26 -1.79
N LEU A 68 8.56 2.97 -0.79
CA LEU A 68 9.07 4.30 -0.39
C LEU A 68 10.49 4.24 0.18
N LYS A 69 10.92 3.09 0.70
CA LYS A 69 12.26 2.90 1.29
C LYS A 69 13.10 1.86 0.55
N TYR A 70 12.45 0.89 -0.08
CA TYR A 70 13.06 -0.24 -0.76
C TYR A 70 12.48 -0.37 -2.16
N PRO A 71 13.09 0.28 -3.19
CA PRO A 71 12.52 0.33 -4.53
C PRO A 71 12.44 -1.06 -5.19
N ASN A 72 13.30 -2.00 -4.77
CA ASN A 72 13.39 -3.34 -5.34
C ASN A 72 12.95 -4.42 -4.34
N HIS A 73 12.39 -5.52 -4.83
CA HIS A 73 11.92 -6.67 -4.03
C HIS A 73 13.04 -7.61 -3.53
N GLY A 74 14.14 -7.03 -3.05
CA GLY A 74 15.30 -7.77 -2.52
C GLY A 74 15.03 -8.50 -1.21
N LYS A 75 16.07 -9.10 -0.62
CA LYS A 75 15.98 -9.87 0.64
C LYS A 75 15.29 -9.09 1.76
N MET A 76 15.67 -7.82 1.95
CA MET A 76 15.09 -6.96 2.98
C MET A 76 13.60 -6.70 2.77
N PHE A 77 13.18 -6.42 1.52
CA PHE A 77 11.78 -6.21 1.18
C PHE A 77 10.93 -7.44 1.55
N LYS A 78 11.38 -8.63 1.12
CA LYS A 78 10.68 -9.90 1.40
C LYS A 78 10.61 -10.19 2.90
N ALA A 79 11.68 -9.93 3.63
CA ALA A 79 11.71 -10.10 5.09
C ALA A 79 10.70 -9.18 5.79
N LEU A 80 10.61 -7.91 5.38
CA LEU A 80 9.67 -6.95 5.95
C LEU A 80 8.21 -7.29 5.62
N ILE A 81 7.92 -7.69 4.38
CA ILE A 81 6.59 -8.22 4.00
C ILE A 81 6.19 -9.34 4.96
N LYS A 82 7.05 -10.33 5.17
CA LYS A 82 6.78 -11.46 6.07
C LYS A 82 6.64 -11.01 7.53
N ALA A 83 7.43 -10.04 7.98
CA ALA A 83 7.35 -9.54 9.35
C ALA A 83 6.04 -8.79 9.63
N TYR A 84 5.56 -7.98 8.67
CA TYR A 84 4.35 -7.18 8.83
C TYR A 84 3.05 -7.94 8.55
N LEU A 85 3.07 -8.97 7.71
CA LEU A 85 1.87 -9.68 7.24
C LEU A 85 1.75 -11.11 7.80
N LYS A 86 2.41 -11.37 8.93
CA LYS A 86 2.31 -12.63 9.69
C LYS A 86 0.88 -12.95 10.08
#